data_AF-A0A9Q0MVJ0-F1
#
_entry.id   AF-A0A9Q0MVJ0-F1
#
_cell.length_a   1.000
_cell.length_b   1.000
_cell.length_c   1.000
_cell.angle_alpha   90.00
_cell.angle_beta   90.00
_cell.angle_gamma   90.00
#
_symmetry.space_group_name_H-M   'P 1'
#
loop_
_entity.id
_entity.type
_entity.pdbx_description
1 polymer ?
#
loop_
_entity_poly.entity_id
_entity_poly.type
_entity_poly.pdbx_seq_one_letter_code
_entity_poly.pdbx_strand_id
1 'polypeptide(L)'
;MKNWEKRHYWLGTCSQGCSKDIFTFTYARRLGHGEVYLIRQSDGARLLHRCDISRYKGAERSDIYFHWTVTKEVQGILGIVCVGIISYYYTNFYNVNVYFTGDLFFFLMATTFMICTFCLLLSCIVSWSTGGLISKTMFELIYHAVATILLLAASVNLLIKVNNHVLKKNMFDAYMAASIIGIVNSILYLLSAIFAQRQYRVTITRTVTTSNTTSTLVLNTGYLKTVPGLLKLAQLILGAVCVGLVAWYYNNRYDYTPTLFFLLMATTFLIGTFCLLVSCLFSLSTGGIISKTIYELIYHSIGAILLIAASATLLIHVNKQNSYYNEKYMIAAIIGLINGILYVVSAVLARRSYRGI
;
A
#
# COMPACT_ATOMS: atom_id res chain seq x y z
N MET A 1 9.66 51.61 34.06
CA MET A 1 11.01 51.12 33.71
C MET A 1 11.08 49.64 34.05
N LYS A 2 11.16 48.76 33.03
CA LYS A 2 11.45 47.33 33.21
C LYS A 2 12.61 46.99 32.27
N ASN A 3 13.71 46.53 32.85
CA ASN A 3 14.94 46.18 32.16
C ASN A 3 14.70 45.02 31.20
N TRP A 4 15.06 45.20 29.93
CA TRP A 4 15.09 44.15 28.92
C TRP A 4 16.51 43.62 28.81
N GLU A 5 16.69 42.34 29.09
CA GLU A 5 17.95 41.61 28.97
C GLU A 5 18.19 41.27 27.49
N LYS A 6 19.20 41.88 26.87
CA LYS A 6 19.63 41.57 25.50
C LYS A 6 20.46 40.29 25.52
N ARG A 7 19.97 39.20 24.92
CA ARG A 7 20.79 38.03 24.59
C ARG A 7 21.18 38.06 23.11
N HIS A 8 22.49 38.05 22.85
CA HIS A 8 23.06 37.93 21.52
C HIS A 8 23.28 36.45 21.20
N TYR A 9 22.67 35.95 20.14
CA TYR A 9 22.98 34.62 19.59
C TYR A 9 23.80 34.79 18.32
N TRP A 10 24.98 34.18 18.28
CA TRP A 10 25.82 34.07 17.09
C TRP A 10 25.29 32.94 16.21
N LEU A 11 24.69 33.26 15.08
CA LEU A 11 24.43 32.28 14.02
C LEU A 11 25.71 32.09 13.21
N GLY A 12 26.09 30.82 13.05
CA GLY A 12 27.28 30.37 12.34
C GLY A 12 27.39 30.94 10.93
N THR A 13 28.63 31.10 10.50
CA THR A 13 29.06 31.75 9.26
C THR A 13 28.38 31.20 8.01
N CYS A 14 27.63 32.06 7.33
CA CYS A 14 27.18 31.80 5.96
C CYS A 14 28.38 31.85 5.01
N SER A 15 28.41 30.86 4.11
CA SER A 15 29.36 30.70 2.99
C SER A 15 29.65 32.01 2.25
N GLN A 16 30.94 32.19 1.95
CA GLN A 16 31.63 33.27 1.24
C GLN A 16 30.75 34.26 0.46
N GLY A 17 30.70 35.51 0.93
CA GLY A 17 30.19 36.65 0.16
C GLY A 17 29.44 37.74 0.94
N CYS A 18 29.09 37.54 2.21
CA CYS A 18 28.39 38.57 3.00
C CYS A 18 29.35 39.39 3.87
N SER A 19 29.34 40.71 3.65
CA SER A 19 29.95 41.70 4.55
C SER A 19 29.33 41.59 5.95
N LYS A 20 30.18 41.75 6.98
CA LYS A 20 29.83 41.64 8.40
C LYS A 20 29.04 42.86 8.86
N ASP A 21 27.75 42.91 8.59
CA ASP A 21 26.84 43.86 9.25
C ASP A 21 26.04 43.16 10.34
N ILE A 22 26.11 43.73 11.55
CA ILE A 22 25.44 43.26 12.76
C ILE A 22 23.94 43.56 12.61
N PHE A 23 23.15 42.56 12.21
CA PHE A 23 21.70 42.68 12.20
C PHE A 23 21.16 42.55 13.62
N THR A 24 20.55 43.62 14.12
CA THR A 24 19.82 43.60 15.40
C THR A 24 18.36 43.27 15.10
N PHE A 25 17.91 42.05 15.42
CA PHE A 25 16.51 41.67 15.29
C PHE A 25 15.73 42.04 16.56
N THR A 26 14.75 42.94 16.43
CA THR A 26 13.80 43.26 17.50
C THR A 26 12.54 42.43 17.29
N TYR A 27 12.24 41.51 18.20
CA TYR A 27 11.02 40.68 18.13
C TYR A 27 9.76 41.54 18.36
N ALA A 28 8.87 41.60 17.37
CA ALA A 28 7.52 42.12 17.53
C ALA A 28 6.56 40.99 17.95
N ARG A 29 5.73 41.25 18.96
CA ARG A 29 4.77 40.28 19.52
C ARG A 29 3.62 40.03 18.55
N ARG A 30 3.24 38.75 18.45
CA ARG A 30 2.13 38.17 17.67
C ARG A 30 0.80 38.89 17.96
N LEU A 31 0.26 39.59 16.97
CA LEU A 31 -1.16 39.95 16.93
C LEU A 31 -1.75 39.32 15.66
N GLY A 32 -2.89 38.65 15.82
CA GLY A 32 -3.52 37.84 14.79
C GLY A 32 -3.87 38.63 13.53
N HIS A 33 -3.85 37.92 12.41
CA HIS A 33 -4.10 38.35 11.03
C HIS A 33 -2.89 38.93 10.27
N GLY A 34 -2.34 38.10 9.37
CA GLY A 34 -1.44 38.50 8.29
C GLY A 34 0.01 38.72 8.70
N GLU A 35 0.89 37.78 8.36
CA GLU A 35 2.34 38.00 8.47
C GLU A 35 2.79 39.01 7.39
N VAL A 36 3.06 40.25 7.81
CA VAL A 36 3.84 41.22 7.02
C VAL A 36 5.02 41.64 7.87
N TYR A 37 6.21 41.24 7.47
CA TYR A 37 7.46 41.70 8.08
C TYR A 37 7.90 42.99 7.39
N LEU A 38 7.82 44.11 8.10
CA LEU A 38 8.43 45.37 7.65
C LEU A 38 9.84 45.45 8.22
N ILE A 39 10.83 45.24 7.35
CA ILE A 39 12.22 45.57 7.65
C ILE A 39 12.39 47.05 7.33
N ARG A 40 12.52 47.89 8.37
CA ARG A 40 12.85 49.30 8.19
C ARG A 40 14.36 49.43 8.13
N GLN A 41 14.90 49.54 6.91
CA GLN A 41 16.29 49.90 6.68
C GLN A 41 16.37 51.42 6.66
N SER A 42 17.13 52.03 7.58
CA SER A 42 17.54 53.42 7.44
C SER A 42 18.52 53.46 6.27
N ASP A 43 18.20 54.29 5.30
CA ASP A 43 19.01 54.66 4.15
C ASP A 43 19.01 53.68 2.96
N GLY A 44 18.38 54.14 1.87
CA GLY A 44 18.61 53.65 0.52
C GLY A 44 17.83 52.39 0.15
N ALA A 45 16.67 52.58 -0.50
CA ALA A 45 15.89 51.49 -1.08
C ALA A 45 16.71 50.69 -2.12
N ARG A 46 17.11 49.48 -1.75
CA ARG A 46 17.36 48.37 -2.68
C ARG A 46 16.46 47.20 -2.27
N LEU A 47 15.64 46.73 -3.21
CA LEU A 47 14.85 45.52 -3.08
C LEU A 47 15.77 44.33 -2.76
N LEU A 48 15.79 43.92 -1.49
CA LEU A 48 16.46 42.71 -1.05
C LEU A 48 15.58 41.51 -1.41
N HIS A 49 16.26 40.55 -2.05
CA HIS A 49 15.76 39.26 -2.52
C HIS A 49 14.75 38.60 -1.59
N ARG A 50 13.67 38.11 -2.20
CA ARG A 50 12.67 37.18 -1.63
C ARG A 50 13.40 36.07 -0.85
N CYS A 51 13.39 36.17 0.48
CA CYS A 51 13.92 35.13 1.35
C CYS A 51 12.99 33.92 1.23
N ASP A 52 13.53 32.85 0.64
CA ASP A 52 12.75 31.76 0.10
C ASP A 52 12.28 30.83 1.24
N ILE A 53 11.05 31.04 1.70
CA ILE A 53 10.32 30.17 2.67
C ILE A 53 10.21 28.71 2.14
N SER A 54 10.62 28.46 0.89
CA SER A 54 10.74 27.14 0.27
C SER A 54 11.65 26.18 1.05
N ARG A 55 12.73 26.66 1.70
CA ARG A 55 13.68 25.77 2.41
C ARG A 55 13.13 25.14 3.69
N TYR A 56 12.34 25.86 4.48
CA TYR A 56 11.74 25.31 5.71
C TYR A 56 10.63 24.28 5.41
N LYS A 57 9.88 24.45 4.30
CA LYS A 57 8.91 23.44 3.83
C LYS A 57 9.56 22.19 3.24
N GLY A 58 10.86 22.25 2.90
CA GLY A 58 11.62 21.10 2.41
C GLY A 58 11.97 20.09 3.50
N ALA A 59 12.38 20.57 4.68
CA ALA A 59 12.80 19.73 5.81
C ALA A 59 11.64 18.95 6.45
N GLU A 60 10.46 19.57 6.62
CA GLU A 60 9.27 18.87 7.12
C GLU A 60 8.80 17.78 6.13
N ARG A 61 9.13 17.93 4.84
CA ARG A 61 8.79 16.94 3.80
C ARG A 61 9.71 15.72 3.86
N SER A 62 11.00 15.89 4.12
CA SER A 62 11.96 14.78 4.18
C SER A 62 11.67 13.85 5.35
N ASP A 63 11.31 14.38 6.52
CA ASP A 63 11.08 13.58 7.73
C ASP A 63 9.84 12.69 7.60
N ILE A 64 8.79 13.19 6.95
CA ILE A 64 7.56 12.43 6.70
C ILE A 64 7.81 11.26 5.72
N TYR A 65 8.61 11.47 4.67
CA TYR A 65 8.95 10.39 3.73
C TYR A 65 9.85 9.32 4.35
N PHE A 66 10.77 9.72 5.23
CA PHE A 66 11.63 8.78 5.94
C PHE A 66 10.81 7.86 6.85
N HIS A 67 9.94 8.44 7.69
CA HIS A 67 9.08 7.65 8.57
C HIS A 67 8.17 6.69 7.79
N TRP A 68 7.71 7.11 6.62
CA TRP A 68 6.82 6.33 5.76
C TRP A 68 7.51 5.10 5.13
N THR A 69 8.76 5.25 4.71
CA THR A 69 9.54 4.15 4.13
C THR A 69 9.82 3.09 5.19
N VAL A 70 10.23 3.53 6.39
CA VAL A 70 10.49 2.65 7.54
C VAL A 70 9.24 1.85 7.92
N THR A 71 8.05 2.47 7.95
CA THR A 71 6.82 1.72 8.29
C THR A 71 6.50 0.59 7.31
N LYS A 72 6.77 0.78 6.00
CA LYS A 72 6.53 -0.25 4.99
C LYS A 72 7.52 -1.41 5.07
N GLU A 73 8.78 -1.10 5.36
CA GLU A 73 9.81 -2.12 5.61
C GLU A 73 9.45 -2.97 6.82
N VAL A 74 9.07 -2.35 7.94
CA VAL A 74 8.67 -3.07 9.16
C VAL A 74 7.43 -3.94 8.90
N GLN A 75 6.40 -3.42 8.22
CA GLN A 75 5.23 -4.21 7.82
C GLN A 75 5.59 -5.41 6.94
N GLY A 76 6.52 -5.22 6.01
CA GLY A 76 7.03 -6.28 5.13
C GLY A 76 7.77 -7.36 5.91
N ILE A 77 8.69 -6.97 6.81
CA ILE A 77 9.45 -7.89 7.65
C ILE A 77 8.52 -8.71 8.56
N LEU A 78 7.57 -8.05 9.23
CA LEU A 78 6.60 -8.74 10.08
C LEU A 78 5.71 -9.71 9.26
N GLY A 79 5.33 -9.31 8.04
CA GLY A 79 4.63 -10.18 7.10
C GLY A 79 5.43 -11.44 6.75
N ILE A 80 6.72 -11.29 6.41
CA ILE A 80 7.63 -12.41 6.10
C ILE A 80 7.77 -13.35 7.30
N VAL A 81 7.96 -12.80 8.51
CA VAL A 81 8.08 -13.59 9.74
C VAL A 81 6.80 -14.38 10.00
N CYS A 82 5.61 -13.76 9.89
CA CYS A 82 4.32 -14.45 10.01
C CYS A 82 4.18 -15.61 9.02
N VAL A 83 4.45 -15.34 7.74
CA VAL A 83 4.35 -16.33 6.66
C VAL A 83 5.33 -17.48 6.89
N GLY A 84 6.56 -17.17 7.34
CA GLY A 84 7.59 -18.15 7.65
C GLY A 84 7.23 -19.08 8.81
N ILE A 85 6.75 -18.52 9.93
CA ILE A 85 6.30 -19.29 11.09
C ILE A 85 5.19 -20.26 10.66
N ILE A 86 4.16 -19.75 9.99
CA ILE A 86 3.02 -20.58 9.58
C ILE A 86 3.43 -21.65 8.56
N SER A 87 4.25 -21.30 7.57
CA SER A 87 4.72 -22.26 6.56
C SER A 87 5.58 -23.38 7.16
N TYR A 88 6.45 -23.05 8.11
CA TYR A 88 7.27 -24.03 8.82
C TYR A 88 6.40 -25.04 9.59
N TYR A 89 5.39 -24.54 10.31
CA TYR A 89 4.49 -25.40 11.06
C TYR A 89 3.58 -26.24 10.17
N TYR A 90 3.09 -25.65 9.08
CA TYR A 90 2.38 -26.39 8.06
C TYR A 90 3.24 -27.57 7.59
N THR A 91 4.44 -27.31 7.10
CA THR A 91 5.32 -28.35 6.53
C THR A 91 5.62 -29.49 7.51
N ASN A 92 5.84 -29.18 8.79
CA ASN A 92 6.27 -30.17 9.78
C ASN A 92 5.13 -30.97 10.45
N PHE A 93 3.90 -30.46 10.48
CA PHE A 93 2.80 -31.06 11.24
C PHE A 93 1.60 -31.49 10.37
N TYR A 94 1.73 -31.45 9.03
CA TYR A 94 0.65 -31.67 8.05
C TYR A 94 0.08 -33.10 7.92
N ASN A 95 0.27 -33.96 8.92
CA ASN A 95 -0.39 -35.26 8.96
C ASN A 95 -1.78 -35.22 9.63
N VAL A 96 -2.34 -34.03 9.92
CA VAL A 96 -3.56 -33.88 10.72
C VAL A 96 -4.64 -33.08 9.98
N ASN A 97 -5.68 -33.81 9.60
CA ASN A 97 -6.82 -33.45 8.76
C ASN A 97 -7.82 -32.41 9.36
N VAL A 98 -7.37 -31.45 10.17
CA VAL A 98 -8.26 -30.82 11.15
C VAL A 98 -8.27 -29.29 11.10
N TYR A 99 -9.41 -28.72 10.67
CA TYR A 99 -9.85 -27.32 10.71
C TYR A 99 -8.99 -26.28 9.99
N PHE A 100 -9.01 -26.33 8.66
CA PHE A 100 -8.15 -25.58 7.75
C PHE A 100 -8.55 -24.11 7.51
N THR A 101 -9.81 -23.73 7.76
CA THR A 101 -10.38 -22.48 7.21
C THR A 101 -9.79 -21.21 7.82
N GLY A 102 -9.60 -21.18 9.14
CA GLY A 102 -9.05 -20.00 9.83
C GLY A 102 -7.56 -19.78 9.55
N ASP A 103 -6.80 -20.86 9.51
CA ASP A 103 -5.34 -20.84 9.31
C ASP A 103 -5.00 -20.41 7.88
N LEU A 104 -5.73 -20.97 6.90
CA LEU A 104 -5.61 -20.59 5.50
C LEU A 104 -5.97 -19.11 5.31
N PHE A 105 -7.04 -18.63 5.96
CA PHE A 105 -7.44 -17.23 5.86
C PHE A 105 -6.32 -16.31 6.36
N PHE A 106 -5.72 -16.58 7.53
CA PHE A 106 -4.57 -15.81 8.01
C PHE A 106 -3.39 -15.88 7.06
N PHE A 107 -3.06 -17.07 6.56
CA PHE A 107 -1.96 -17.24 5.63
C PHE A 107 -2.17 -16.47 4.32
N LEU A 108 -3.37 -16.53 3.75
CA LEU A 108 -3.78 -15.77 2.56
C LEU A 108 -3.66 -14.27 2.76
N MET A 109 -4.13 -13.76 3.90
CA MET A 109 -4.09 -12.33 4.18
C MET A 109 -2.66 -11.83 4.42
N ALA A 110 -1.87 -12.57 5.20
CA ALA A 110 -0.47 -12.23 5.48
C ALA A 110 0.38 -12.20 4.20
N THR A 111 0.27 -13.24 3.36
CA THR A 111 0.97 -13.29 2.07
C THR A 111 0.51 -12.20 1.10
N THR A 112 -0.80 -11.93 1.03
CA THR A 112 -1.36 -10.89 0.15
C THR A 112 -0.79 -9.52 0.47
N PHE A 113 -0.83 -9.09 1.73
CA PHE A 113 -0.31 -7.77 2.09
C PHE A 113 1.22 -7.72 2.08
N MET A 114 1.90 -8.83 2.32
CA MET A 114 3.35 -8.92 2.13
C MET A 114 3.73 -8.65 0.66
N ILE A 115 3.11 -9.33 -0.31
CA ILE A 115 3.39 -9.16 -1.75
C ILE A 115 3.01 -7.76 -2.22
N CYS A 116 1.84 -7.25 -1.81
CA CYS A 116 1.40 -5.91 -2.20
C CYS A 116 2.32 -4.81 -1.62
N THR A 117 2.73 -4.92 -0.36
CA THR A 117 3.67 -3.99 0.26
C THR A 117 5.06 -4.10 -0.37
N PHE A 118 5.51 -5.29 -0.74
CA PHE A 118 6.74 -5.48 -1.52
C PHE A 118 6.66 -4.79 -2.89
N CYS A 119 5.56 -4.92 -3.62
CA CYS A 119 5.37 -4.21 -4.91
C CYS A 119 5.42 -2.69 -4.73
N LEU A 120 4.80 -2.18 -3.66
CA LEU A 120 4.83 -0.75 -3.32
C LEU A 120 6.25 -0.30 -2.99
N LEU A 121 6.97 -1.03 -2.15
CA LEU A 121 8.35 -0.73 -1.78
C LEU A 121 9.26 -0.74 -3.03
N LEU A 122 9.17 -1.79 -3.86
CA LEU A 122 9.92 -1.91 -5.09
C LEU A 122 9.65 -0.74 -6.03
N SER A 123 8.40 -0.28 -6.15
CA SER A 123 8.07 0.88 -6.97
C SER A 123 8.69 2.19 -6.45
N CYS A 124 8.82 2.34 -5.13
CA CYS A 124 9.45 3.50 -4.52
C CYS A 124 10.97 3.49 -4.71
N ILE A 125 11.59 2.30 -4.65
CA ILE A 125 13.03 2.11 -4.91
C ILE A 125 13.35 2.42 -6.37
N VAL A 126 12.56 1.89 -7.31
CA VAL A 126 12.79 2.08 -8.75
C VAL A 126 12.53 3.54 -9.17
N SER A 127 11.62 4.24 -8.50
CA SER A 127 11.24 5.61 -8.87
C SER A 127 10.94 6.46 -7.64
N TRP A 128 11.85 7.37 -7.31
CA TRP A 128 11.68 8.33 -6.21
C TRP A 128 10.42 9.20 -6.38
N SER A 129 10.07 9.56 -7.62
CA SER A 129 8.85 10.33 -7.90
C SER A 129 7.58 9.55 -7.58
N THR A 130 7.62 8.23 -7.67
CA THR A 130 6.47 7.35 -7.39
C THR A 130 6.11 7.36 -5.91
N GLY A 131 7.10 7.30 -5.00
CA GLY A 131 6.84 7.36 -3.55
C GLY A 131 6.15 8.67 -3.12
N GLY A 132 6.59 9.80 -3.67
CA GLY A 132 6.02 11.12 -3.38
C GLY A 132 4.64 11.41 -4.01
N LEU A 133 4.26 10.64 -5.02
CA LEU A 133 2.94 10.74 -5.67
C LEU A 133 1.94 9.79 -5.02
N ILE A 134 2.31 8.53 -4.78
CA ILE A 134 1.43 7.51 -4.21
C ILE A 134 0.94 7.91 -2.81
N SER A 135 1.82 8.46 -1.97
CA SER A 135 1.47 8.84 -0.60
C SER A 135 0.36 9.91 -0.49
N LYS A 136 0.08 10.59 -1.61
CA LYS A 136 -0.97 11.61 -1.71
C LYS A 136 -2.27 11.09 -2.32
N THR A 137 -2.31 9.82 -2.74
CA THR A 137 -3.47 9.23 -3.38
C THR A 137 -4.40 8.55 -2.37
N MET A 138 -5.68 8.40 -2.75
CA MET A 138 -6.64 7.61 -1.98
C MET A 138 -6.28 6.13 -1.91
N PHE A 139 -5.43 5.66 -2.82
CA PHE A 139 -5.03 4.26 -2.88
C PHE A 139 -4.32 3.79 -1.63
N GLU A 140 -3.38 4.56 -1.12
CA GLU A 140 -2.67 4.19 0.08
C GLU A 140 -3.60 4.09 1.30
N LEU A 141 -4.51 5.05 1.44
CA LEU A 141 -5.50 5.04 2.52
C LEU A 141 -6.40 3.80 2.45
N ILE A 142 -6.97 3.52 1.27
CA ILE A 142 -7.85 2.38 1.06
C ILE A 142 -7.09 1.07 1.27
N TYR A 143 -5.88 0.96 0.74
CA TYR A 143 -5.03 -0.22 0.90
C TYR A 143 -4.73 -0.50 2.38
N HIS A 144 -4.23 0.48 3.14
CA HIS A 144 -3.92 0.27 4.54
C HIS A 144 -5.17 0.06 5.41
N ALA A 145 -6.31 0.67 5.07
CA ALA A 145 -7.58 0.42 5.75
C ALA A 145 -8.07 -1.03 5.54
N VAL A 146 -8.08 -1.50 4.28
CA VAL A 146 -8.44 -2.90 3.95
C VAL A 146 -7.46 -3.88 4.60
N ALA A 147 -6.16 -3.56 4.59
CA ALA A 147 -5.14 -4.37 5.24
C ALA A 147 -5.34 -4.48 6.75
N THR A 148 -5.64 -3.37 7.42
CA THR A 148 -5.96 -3.34 8.84
C THR A 148 -7.13 -4.26 9.15
N ILE A 149 -8.26 -4.10 8.45
CA ILE A 149 -9.50 -4.83 8.75
C ILE A 149 -9.31 -6.34 8.53
N LEU A 150 -8.80 -6.73 7.37
CA LEU A 150 -8.71 -8.14 7.02
C LEU A 150 -7.61 -8.86 7.81
N LEU A 151 -6.46 -8.22 8.07
CA LEU A 151 -5.40 -8.82 8.86
C LEU A 151 -5.78 -8.92 10.35
N LEU A 152 -6.48 -7.91 10.89
CA LEU A 152 -7.02 -7.98 12.25
C LEU A 152 -8.05 -9.11 12.38
N ALA A 153 -9.00 -9.19 11.45
CA ALA A 153 -10.01 -10.26 11.44
C ALA A 153 -9.35 -11.65 11.38
N ALA A 154 -8.33 -11.82 10.54
CA ALA A 154 -7.62 -13.08 10.44
C ALA A 154 -6.84 -13.43 11.72
N SER A 155 -6.20 -12.44 12.33
CA SER A 155 -5.44 -12.63 13.56
C SER A 155 -6.34 -12.97 14.76
N VAL A 156 -7.51 -12.32 14.86
CA VAL A 156 -8.52 -12.62 15.88
C VAL A 156 -9.10 -14.02 15.69
N ASN A 157 -9.39 -14.44 14.45
CA ASN A 157 -9.84 -15.81 14.17
C ASN A 157 -8.82 -16.86 14.64
N LEU A 158 -7.53 -16.60 14.40
CA LEU A 158 -6.45 -17.48 14.83
C LEU A 158 -6.35 -17.50 16.37
N LEU A 159 -6.52 -16.35 17.04
CA LEU A 159 -6.54 -16.26 18.50
C LEU A 159 -7.73 -17.00 19.14
N ILE A 160 -8.93 -16.90 18.55
CA ILE A 160 -10.11 -17.66 18.99
C ILE A 160 -9.83 -19.17 18.92
N LYS A 161 -9.17 -19.63 17.86
CA LYS A 161 -8.81 -21.05 17.70
C LYS A 161 -7.81 -21.50 18.76
N VAL A 162 -6.86 -20.65 19.13
CA VAL A 162 -5.91 -20.89 20.22
C VAL A 162 -6.63 -20.98 21.57
N ASN A 163 -7.55 -20.05 21.84
CA ASN A 163 -8.32 -20.00 23.09
C ASN A 163 -9.24 -21.21 23.29
N ASN A 164 -9.80 -21.75 22.21
CA ASN A 164 -10.70 -22.91 22.30
C ASN A 164 -9.97 -24.24 22.55
N HIS A 165 -8.66 -24.23 22.84
CA HIS A 165 -7.83 -25.41 23.11
C HIS A 165 -7.94 -26.53 22.04
N VAL A 166 -8.33 -26.17 20.81
CA VAL A 166 -8.45 -27.11 19.68
C VAL A 166 -7.07 -27.58 19.20
N LEU A 167 -6.00 -26.89 19.60
CA LEU A 167 -4.64 -27.12 19.14
C LEU A 167 -3.90 -28.12 20.03
N LYS A 168 -3.08 -28.98 19.41
CA LYS A 168 -2.10 -29.79 20.13
C LYS A 168 -1.11 -28.86 20.84
N LYS A 169 -0.63 -29.29 22.02
CA LYS A 169 0.32 -28.53 22.87
C LYS A 169 1.50 -27.94 22.09
N ASN A 170 2.04 -28.67 21.10
CA ASN A 170 3.20 -28.23 20.31
C ASN A 170 2.90 -27.14 19.26
N MET A 171 1.62 -26.91 18.92
CA MET A 171 1.20 -25.88 17.95
C MET A 171 0.74 -24.59 18.65
N PHE A 172 0.42 -24.65 19.94
CA PHE A 172 -0.13 -23.51 20.67
C PHE A 172 0.77 -22.27 20.59
N ASP A 173 2.06 -22.41 20.88
CA ASP A 173 3.00 -21.28 20.94
C ASP A 173 3.16 -20.57 19.61
N ALA A 174 3.18 -21.32 18.51
CA ALA A 174 3.37 -20.76 17.17
C ALA A 174 2.14 -20.01 16.67
N TYR A 175 0.95 -20.57 16.92
CA TYR A 175 -0.30 -19.91 16.58
C TYR A 175 -0.50 -18.66 17.44
N MET A 176 -0.18 -18.73 18.73
CA MET A 176 -0.16 -17.56 19.60
C MET A 176 0.80 -16.49 19.07
N ALA A 177 2.05 -16.86 18.74
CA ALA A 177 3.02 -15.93 18.17
C ALA A 177 2.53 -15.31 16.84
N ALA A 178 2.02 -16.12 15.91
CA ALA A 178 1.54 -15.63 14.62
C ALA A 178 0.34 -14.68 14.77
N SER A 179 -0.63 -14.99 15.63
CA SER A 179 -1.77 -14.10 15.91
C SER A 179 -1.32 -12.78 16.53
N ILE A 180 -0.40 -12.80 17.50
CA ILE A 180 0.13 -11.57 18.12
C ILE A 180 0.86 -10.72 17.09
N ILE A 181 1.75 -11.31 16.29
CA ILE A 181 2.47 -10.57 15.23
C ILE A 181 1.48 -10.02 14.19
N GLY A 182 0.45 -10.78 13.83
CA GLY A 182 -0.63 -10.33 12.95
C GLY A 182 -1.40 -9.13 13.50
N ILE A 183 -1.74 -9.13 14.80
CA ILE A 183 -2.37 -7.99 15.49
C ILE A 183 -1.44 -6.77 15.46
N VAL A 184 -0.17 -6.94 15.83
CA VAL A 184 0.82 -5.85 15.79
C VAL A 184 0.94 -5.27 14.38
N ASN A 185 1.01 -6.12 13.36
CA ASN A 185 1.08 -5.67 11.98
C ASN A 185 -0.20 -4.91 11.57
N SER A 186 -1.39 -5.39 11.99
CA SER A 186 -2.66 -4.68 11.73
C SER A 186 -2.69 -3.28 12.36
N ILE A 187 -2.12 -3.10 13.55
CA ILE A 187 -1.99 -1.79 14.20
C ILE A 187 -1.04 -0.88 13.40
N LEU A 188 0.06 -1.42 12.88
CA LEU A 188 0.96 -0.65 12.00
C LEU A 188 0.26 -0.22 10.71
N TYR A 189 -0.56 -1.08 10.11
CA TYR A 189 -1.42 -0.73 8.97
C TYR A 189 -2.41 0.38 9.35
N LEU A 190 -3.01 0.33 10.55
CA LEU A 190 -3.93 1.36 11.02
C LEU A 190 -3.23 2.71 11.19
N LEU A 191 -2.05 2.74 11.83
CA LEU A 191 -1.25 3.94 11.97
C LEU A 191 -0.89 4.53 10.61
N SER A 192 -0.51 3.67 9.66
CA SER A 192 -0.21 4.09 8.27
C SER A 192 -1.44 4.69 7.59
N ALA A 193 -2.63 4.10 7.78
CA ALA A 193 -3.88 4.65 7.27
C ALA A 193 -4.20 6.04 7.87
N ILE A 194 -3.98 6.23 9.17
CA ILE A 194 -4.18 7.53 9.85
C ILE A 194 -3.22 8.59 9.27
N PHE A 195 -1.96 8.25 9.06
CA PHE A 195 -0.99 9.16 8.43
C PHE A 195 -1.38 9.48 6.98
N ALA A 196 -1.77 8.47 6.19
CA ALA A 196 -2.24 8.65 4.82
C ALA A 196 -3.47 9.57 4.76
N GLN A 197 -4.42 9.42 5.70
CA GLN A 197 -5.59 10.29 5.80
C GLN A 197 -5.20 11.75 6.06
N ARG A 198 -4.23 12.00 6.95
CA ARG A 198 -3.71 13.35 7.22
C ARG A 198 -3.07 13.96 5.97
N GLN A 199 -2.25 13.19 5.25
CA GLN A 199 -1.61 13.64 4.01
C GLN A 199 -2.63 13.93 2.89
N TYR A 200 -3.63 13.07 2.74
CA TYR A 200 -4.70 13.26 1.77
C TYR A 200 -5.52 14.53 2.05
N ARG A 201 -5.91 14.77 3.32
CA ARG A 201 -6.63 15.99 3.72
C ARG A 201 -5.84 17.26 3.41
N VAL A 202 -4.55 17.30 3.73
CA VAL A 202 -3.68 18.46 3.43
C VAL A 202 -3.59 18.71 1.91
N THR A 203 -3.58 17.64 1.12
CA THR A 203 -3.58 17.75 -0.35
C THR A 203 -4.87 18.40 -0.84
N ILE A 204 -6.04 17.97 -0.35
CA ILE A 204 -7.33 18.59 -0.69
C ILE A 204 -7.37 20.07 -0.31
N THR A 205 -6.94 20.45 0.90
CA THR A 205 -7.01 21.85 1.34
C THR A 205 -6.12 22.78 0.50
N ARG A 206 -5.05 22.27 -0.13
CA ARG A 206 -4.16 23.06 -1.01
C ARG A 206 -4.68 23.21 -2.45
N THR A 207 -5.51 22.29 -2.95
CA THR A 207 -6.14 22.41 -4.27
C THR A 207 -7.48 23.17 -4.23
N VAL A 208 -8.17 23.16 -3.08
CA VAL A 208 -9.51 23.76 -2.94
C VAL A 208 -9.51 25.29 -2.80
N THR A 209 -8.35 25.96 -2.69
CA THR A 209 -8.28 27.44 -2.75
C THR A 209 -8.54 28.04 -4.14
N THR A 210 -8.86 27.23 -5.16
CA THR A 210 -9.12 27.73 -6.54
C THR A 210 -10.47 27.33 -7.15
N SER A 211 -11.33 26.58 -6.45
CA SER A 211 -12.64 26.21 -6.99
C SER A 211 -13.69 26.10 -5.89
N ASN A 212 -14.48 27.16 -5.74
CA ASN A 212 -15.76 27.13 -5.03
C ASN A 212 -16.68 26.10 -5.70
N THR A 213 -17.00 24.99 -5.02
CA THR A 213 -18.31 24.30 -5.06
C THR A 213 -18.28 23.03 -4.20
N THR A 214 -19.17 23.00 -3.20
CA THR A 214 -19.86 21.85 -2.59
C THR A 214 -19.14 20.49 -2.52
N SER A 215 -18.94 20.01 -1.29
CA SER A 215 -18.54 18.65 -0.91
C SER A 215 -19.57 17.60 -1.33
N THR A 216 -19.66 17.31 -2.63
CA THR A 216 -20.35 16.13 -3.15
C THR A 216 -19.29 15.08 -3.44
N LEU A 217 -19.48 13.86 -2.93
CA LEU A 217 -18.61 12.73 -3.23
C LEU A 217 -18.85 12.33 -4.69
N VAL A 218 -18.13 12.97 -5.61
CA VAL A 218 -18.27 12.71 -7.05
C VAL A 218 -17.56 11.39 -7.38
N LEU A 219 -18.34 10.31 -7.48
CA LEU A 219 -17.85 9.04 -8.00
C LEU A 219 -17.46 9.19 -9.48
N ASN A 220 -16.24 8.78 -9.82
CA ASN A 220 -15.78 8.79 -11.21
C ASN A 220 -16.28 7.55 -11.97
N THR A 221 -17.58 7.53 -12.28
CA THR A 221 -18.16 6.48 -13.14
C THR A 221 -17.57 6.51 -14.56
N GLY A 222 -16.96 7.63 -14.97
CA GLY A 222 -16.22 7.77 -16.22
C GLY A 222 -15.00 6.84 -16.32
N TYR A 223 -14.36 6.50 -15.19
CA TYR A 223 -13.20 5.61 -15.19
C TYR A 223 -13.54 4.20 -15.72
N LEU A 224 -14.71 3.67 -15.40
CA LEU A 224 -15.16 2.35 -15.88
C LEU A 224 -15.40 2.30 -17.39
N LYS A 225 -15.60 3.46 -18.03
CA LYS A 225 -15.71 3.57 -19.49
C LYS A 225 -14.35 3.61 -20.20
N THR A 226 -13.26 3.80 -19.45
CA THR A 226 -11.90 3.82 -20.02
C THR A 226 -11.38 2.40 -20.22
N VAL A 227 -10.53 2.20 -21.22
CA VAL A 227 -9.88 0.90 -21.48
C VAL A 227 -9.15 0.37 -20.23
N PRO A 228 -8.31 1.14 -19.51
CA PRO A 228 -7.64 0.65 -18.30
C PRO A 228 -8.61 0.29 -17.17
N GLY A 229 -9.72 1.03 -17.03
CA GLY A 229 -10.75 0.74 -16.04
C GLY A 229 -11.49 -0.57 -16.35
N LEU A 230 -11.85 -0.78 -17.62
CA LEU A 230 -12.53 -2.00 -18.06
C LEU A 230 -11.64 -3.24 -17.92
N LEU A 231 -10.34 -3.13 -18.22
CA LEU A 231 -9.38 -4.22 -18.00
C LEU A 231 -9.27 -4.60 -16.52
N LYS A 232 -9.17 -3.62 -15.60
CA LYS A 232 -9.15 -3.89 -14.15
C LYS A 232 -10.43 -4.54 -13.66
N LEU A 233 -11.58 -4.09 -14.18
CA LEU A 233 -12.87 -4.71 -13.86
C LEU A 233 -12.94 -6.17 -14.34
N ALA A 234 -12.49 -6.45 -15.56
CA ALA A 234 -12.43 -7.82 -16.08
C ALA A 234 -11.48 -8.71 -15.25
N GLN A 235 -10.30 -8.20 -14.90
CA GLN A 235 -9.34 -8.90 -14.02
C GLN A 235 -9.94 -9.20 -12.65
N LEU A 236 -10.70 -8.26 -12.08
CA LEU A 236 -11.38 -8.41 -10.80
C LEU A 236 -12.44 -9.52 -10.87
N ILE A 237 -13.30 -9.48 -11.89
CA ILE A 237 -14.37 -10.48 -12.07
C ILE A 237 -13.77 -11.88 -12.26
N LEU A 238 -12.79 -12.02 -13.15
CA LEU A 238 -12.13 -13.31 -13.37
C LEU A 238 -11.38 -13.80 -12.13
N GLY A 239 -10.71 -12.89 -11.41
CA GLY A 239 -10.06 -13.21 -10.13
C GLY A 239 -11.06 -13.72 -9.08
N ALA A 240 -12.23 -13.08 -8.97
CA ALA A 240 -13.28 -13.47 -8.04
C ALA A 240 -13.85 -14.85 -8.41
N VAL A 241 -14.06 -15.13 -9.70
CA VAL A 241 -14.48 -16.44 -10.19
C VAL A 241 -13.44 -17.51 -9.87
N CYS A 242 -12.14 -17.25 -10.09
CA CYS A 242 -11.06 -18.18 -9.75
C CYS A 242 -11.03 -18.51 -8.24
N VAL A 243 -11.04 -17.48 -7.39
CA VAL A 243 -11.02 -17.66 -5.93
C VAL A 243 -12.28 -18.39 -5.47
N GLY A 244 -13.46 -18.01 -5.99
CA GLY A 244 -14.72 -18.66 -5.66
C GLY A 244 -14.77 -20.14 -6.05
N LEU A 245 -14.32 -20.49 -7.27
CA LEU A 245 -14.27 -21.88 -7.74
C LEU A 245 -13.34 -22.72 -6.86
N VAL A 246 -12.12 -22.25 -6.63
CA VAL A 246 -11.13 -23.01 -5.86
C VAL A 246 -11.52 -23.11 -4.40
N ALA A 247 -12.06 -22.04 -3.79
CA ALA A 247 -12.53 -22.04 -2.41
C ALA A 247 -13.74 -22.97 -2.22
N TRP A 248 -14.69 -22.99 -3.16
CA TRP A 248 -15.87 -23.84 -3.09
C TRP A 248 -15.53 -25.33 -3.17
N TYR A 249 -14.61 -25.69 -4.06
CA TYR A 249 -14.19 -27.07 -4.24
C TYR A 249 -13.00 -27.46 -3.38
N TYR A 250 -12.53 -26.58 -2.51
CA TYR A 250 -11.39 -26.85 -1.64
C TYR A 250 -11.70 -28.05 -0.73
N ASN A 251 -11.10 -29.20 -1.04
CA ASN A 251 -11.34 -30.44 -0.32
C ASN A 251 -10.02 -30.98 0.25
N ASN A 252 -10.06 -31.40 1.51
CA ASN A 252 -8.92 -31.91 2.30
C ASN A 252 -8.32 -33.25 1.81
N ARG A 253 -8.59 -33.67 0.56
CA ARG A 253 -8.10 -34.94 0.01
C ARG A 253 -7.14 -34.80 -1.17
N TYR A 254 -7.00 -33.61 -1.76
CA TYR A 254 -6.14 -33.38 -2.92
C TYR A 254 -4.83 -32.69 -2.54
N ASP A 255 -3.77 -32.99 -3.29
CA ASP A 255 -2.42 -32.44 -3.12
C ASP A 255 -2.47 -30.91 -2.99
N TYR A 256 -2.19 -30.44 -1.78
CA TYR A 256 -2.48 -29.09 -1.32
C TYR A 256 -1.62 -28.02 -1.99
N THR A 257 -0.39 -28.35 -2.34
CA THR A 257 0.63 -27.35 -2.69
C THR A 257 0.29 -26.52 -3.95
N PRO A 258 -0.03 -27.11 -5.12
CA PRO A 258 -0.32 -26.32 -6.32
C PRO A 258 -1.65 -25.55 -6.22
N THR A 259 -2.68 -26.17 -5.63
CA THR A 259 -4.00 -25.54 -5.43
C THR A 259 -3.90 -24.35 -4.49
N LEU A 260 -3.14 -24.49 -3.40
CA LEU A 260 -2.92 -23.41 -2.43
C LEU A 260 -2.09 -22.29 -3.05
N PHE A 261 -1.02 -22.61 -3.81
CA PHE A 261 -0.24 -21.60 -4.52
C PHE A 261 -1.09 -20.78 -5.49
N PHE A 262 -1.95 -21.44 -6.26
CA PHE A 262 -2.91 -20.77 -7.13
C PHE A 262 -3.89 -19.89 -6.35
N LEU A 263 -4.50 -20.41 -5.27
CA LEU A 263 -5.44 -19.67 -4.44
C LEU A 263 -4.79 -18.43 -3.82
N LEU A 264 -3.54 -18.54 -3.35
CA LEU A 264 -2.76 -17.42 -2.83
C LEU A 264 -2.60 -16.32 -3.88
N MET A 265 -2.06 -16.66 -5.06
CA MET A 265 -1.81 -15.67 -6.10
C MET A 265 -3.12 -15.04 -6.59
N ALA A 266 -4.16 -15.85 -6.84
CA ALA A 266 -5.47 -15.37 -7.26
C ALA A 266 -6.08 -14.39 -6.24
N THR A 267 -6.01 -14.72 -4.94
CA THR A 267 -6.52 -13.86 -3.86
C THR A 267 -5.71 -12.57 -3.72
N THR A 268 -4.37 -12.66 -3.80
CA THR A 268 -3.48 -11.49 -3.70
C THR A 268 -3.79 -10.47 -4.80
N PHE A 269 -3.89 -10.91 -6.05
CA PHE A 269 -4.15 -10.02 -7.17
C PHE A 269 -5.62 -9.61 -7.28
N LEU A 270 -6.57 -10.41 -6.75
CA LEU A 270 -7.97 -10.00 -6.58
C LEU A 270 -8.08 -8.80 -5.62
N ILE A 271 -7.51 -8.91 -4.42
CA ILE A 271 -7.58 -7.87 -3.39
C ILE A 271 -6.82 -6.62 -3.84
N GLY A 272 -5.62 -6.78 -4.41
CA GLY A 272 -4.85 -5.63 -4.90
C GLY A 272 -5.56 -4.88 -6.02
N THR A 273 -6.14 -5.58 -7.00
CA THR A 273 -6.90 -4.95 -8.09
C THR A 273 -8.21 -4.34 -7.61
N PHE A 274 -8.86 -4.94 -6.62
CA PHE A 274 -10.01 -4.34 -5.94
C PHE A 274 -9.64 -3.00 -5.31
N CYS A 275 -8.57 -2.95 -4.50
CA CYS A 275 -8.09 -1.72 -3.88
C CYS A 275 -7.74 -0.66 -4.94
N LEU A 276 -7.05 -1.04 -6.01
CA LEU A 276 -6.71 -0.12 -7.11
C LEU A 276 -7.95 0.43 -7.81
N LEU A 277 -8.90 -0.42 -8.17
CA LEU A 277 -10.12 -0.03 -8.86
C LEU A 277 -10.95 0.93 -7.99
N VAL A 278 -11.18 0.57 -6.73
CA VAL A 278 -11.97 1.38 -5.77
C VAL A 278 -11.32 2.76 -5.56
N SER A 279 -9.99 2.81 -5.52
CA SER A 279 -9.25 4.06 -5.38
C SER A 279 -9.38 4.98 -6.59
N CYS A 280 -9.40 4.41 -7.79
CA CYS A 280 -9.66 5.17 -9.02
C CYS A 280 -11.12 5.65 -9.13
N LEU A 281 -12.08 4.94 -8.51
CA LEU A 281 -13.50 5.32 -8.50
C LEU A 281 -13.79 6.46 -7.52
N PHE A 282 -13.17 6.44 -6.34
CA PHE A 282 -13.39 7.46 -5.30
C PHE A 282 -12.69 8.80 -5.56
N SER A 283 -11.71 8.85 -6.47
CA SER A 283 -10.93 10.07 -6.69
C SER A 283 -10.53 10.24 -8.15
N LEU A 284 -11.10 11.27 -8.79
CA LEU A 284 -10.80 11.69 -10.16
C LEU A 284 -9.29 11.92 -10.40
N SER A 285 -8.61 12.55 -9.43
CA SER A 285 -7.16 12.80 -9.52
C SER A 285 -6.33 11.53 -9.34
N THR A 286 -6.81 10.56 -8.56
CA THR A 286 -6.09 9.32 -8.27
C THR A 286 -5.92 8.47 -9.54
N GLY A 287 -6.95 8.33 -10.38
CA GLY A 287 -6.85 7.57 -11.62
C GLY A 287 -5.82 8.12 -12.62
N GLY A 288 -5.72 9.46 -12.71
CA GLY A 288 -4.74 10.13 -13.58
C GLY A 288 -3.31 10.12 -13.03
N ILE A 289 -3.14 10.13 -11.70
CA ILE A 289 -1.82 10.09 -11.07
C ILE A 289 -1.26 8.65 -11.10
N ILE A 290 -2.06 7.65 -10.69
CA ILE A 290 -1.61 6.26 -10.59
C ILE A 290 -1.21 5.71 -11.97
N SER A 291 -1.98 5.99 -13.01
CA SER A 291 -1.69 5.55 -14.39
C SER A 291 -0.40 6.10 -14.99
N LYS A 292 0.21 7.10 -14.34
CA LYS A 292 1.52 7.67 -14.70
C LYS A 292 2.66 7.15 -13.84
N THR A 293 2.38 6.36 -12.79
CA THR A 293 3.40 5.83 -11.89
C THR A 293 3.99 4.52 -12.40
N ILE A 294 5.25 4.25 -12.04
CA ILE A 294 5.88 2.95 -12.34
C ILE A 294 5.26 1.80 -11.53
N TYR A 295 4.52 2.14 -10.46
CA TYR A 295 3.84 1.16 -9.62
C TYR A 295 2.83 0.33 -10.40
N GLU A 296 1.98 0.95 -11.24
CA GLU A 296 0.99 0.22 -12.03
C GLU A 296 1.66 -0.80 -12.97
N LEU A 297 2.80 -0.42 -13.57
CA LEU A 297 3.59 -1.32 -14.40
C LEU A 297 4.18 -2.49 -13.60
N ILE A 298 4.81 -2.21 -12.45
CA ILE A 298 5.43 -3.24 -11.60
C ILE A 298 4.37 -4.21 -11.07
N TYR A 299 3.26 -3.67 -10.55
CA TYR A 299 2.16 -4.45 -10.03
C TYR A 299 1.58 -5.39 -11.08
N HIS A 300 1.26 -4.88 -12.28
CA HIS A 300 0.70 -5.73 -13.33
C HIS A 300 1.72 -6.72 -13.91
N SER A 301 3.00 -6.37 -13.95
CA SER A 301 4.05 -7.29 -14.43
C SER A 301 4.28 -8.45 -13.46
N ILE A 302 4.39 -8.17 -12.16
CA ILE A 302 4.51 -9.20 -11.12
C ILE A 302 3.23 -10.05 -11.09
N GLY A 303 2.07 -9.42 -11.19
CA GLY A 303 0.77 -10.11 -11.29
C GLY A 303 0.69 -11.07 -12.46
N ALA A 304 1.10 -10.63 -13.65
CA ALA A 304 1.14 -11.49 -14.83
C ALA A 304 2.05 -12.72 -14.61
N ILE A 305 3.28 -12.50 -14.17
CA ILE A 305 4.27 -13.58 -13.99
C ILE A 305 3.77 -14.60 -12.97
N LEU A 306 3.33 -14.14 -11.79
CA LEU A 306 2.92 -15.01 -10.70
C LEU A 306 1.60 -15.74 -11.00
N LEU A 307 0.61 -15.07 -11.61
CA LEU A 307 -0.64 -15.73 -12.00
C LEU A 307 -0.43 -16.77 -13.11
N ILE A 308 0.39 -16.46 -14.13
CA ILE A 308 0.70 -17.43 -15.19
C ILE A 308 1.44 -18.63 -14.61
N ALA A 309 2.45 -18.41 -13.76
CA ALA A 309 3.20 -19.48 -13.11
C ALA A 309 2.29 -20.36 -12.23
N ALA A 310 1.43 -19.76 -11.42
CA ALA A 310 0.52 -20.49 -10.55
C ALA A 310 -0.55 -21.26 -11.33
N SER A 311 -1.10 -20.66 -12.39
CA SER A 311 -2.08 -21.33 -13.26
C SER A 311 -1.45 -22.47 -14.04
N ALA A 312 -0.23 -22.30 -14.57
CA ALA A 312 0.50 -23.36 -15.25
C ALA A 312 0.84 -24.53 -14.31
N THR A 313 1.28 -24.22 -13.08
CA THR A 313 1.56 -25.25 -12.06
C THR A 313 0.30 -26.04 -11.71
N LEU A 314 -0.83 -25.37 -11.52
CA LEU A 314 -2.11 -26.02 -11.26
C LEU A 314 -2.54 -26.88 -12.46
N LEU A 315 -2.43 -26.37 -13.69
CA LEU A 315 -2.79 -27.10 -14.90
C LEU A 315 -1.96 -28.38 -15.08
N ILE A 316 -0.64 -28.30 -14.89
CA ILE A 316 0.27 -29.46 -14.98
C ILE A 316 -0.12 -30.52 -13.93
N HIS A 317 -0.41 -30.07 -12.71
CA HIS A 317 -0.78 -30.96 -11.62
C HIS A 317 -2.09 -31.70 -11.91
N VAL A 318 -3.11 -30.94 -12.34
CA VAL A 318 -4.44 -31.44 -12.67
C VAL A 318 -4.39 -32.41 -13.86
N ASN A 319 -3.53 -32.16 -14.86
CA ASN A 319 -3.34 -33.05 -16.01
C ASN A 319 -2.64 -34.37 -15.65
N LYS A 320 -1.77 -34.35 -14.63
CA LYS A 320 -1.04 -35.55 -14.18
C LYS A 320 -1.93 -36.48 -13.34
N GLN A 321 -2.80 -35.93 -12.52
CA GLN A 321 -3.78 -36.73 -11.77
C GLN A 321 -4.96 -37.06 -12.68
N ASN A 322 -5.03 -38.30 -13.16
CA ASN A 322 -6.06 -38.75 -14.09
C ASN A 322 -7.39 -39.07 -13.35
N SER A 323 -7.95 -38.08 -12.62
CA SER A 323 -9.14 -38.26 -11.77
C SER A 323 -10.29 -37.34 -12.23
N TYR A 324 -11.52 -37.86 -12.26
CA TYR A 324 -12.73 -37.16 -12.70
C TYR A 324 -13.05 -35.86 -11.93
N TYR A 325 -12.53 -35.70 -10.70
CA TYR A 325 -12.70 -34.47 -9.90
C TYR A 325 -11.86 -33.27 -10.39
N ASN A 326 -10.99 -33.48 -11.38
CA ASN A 326 -10.01 -32.50 -11.83
C ASN A 326 -10.53 -31.48 -12.85
N GLU A 327 -11.70 -31.70 -13.44
CA GLU A 327 -12.28 -30.78 -14.43
C GLU A 327 -12.49 -29.36 -13.87
N LYS A 328 -12.83 -29.27 -12.57
CA LYS A 328 -13.11 -27.99 -11.90
C LYS A 328 -11.84 -27.16 -11.69
N TYR A 329 -10.76 -27.81 -11.26
CA TYR A 329 -9.47 -27.16 -11.10
C TYR A 329 -8.83 -26.82 -12.46
N MET A 330 -9.11 -27.62 -13.49
CA MET A 330 -8.72 -27.31 -14.86
C MET A 330 -9.39 -26.01 -15.34
N ILE A 331 -10.70 -25.85 -15.13
CA ILE A 331 -11.42 -24.61 -15.47
C ILE A 331 -10.83 -23.42 -14.71
N ALA A 332 -10.59 -23.57 -13.40
CA ALA A 332 -9.97 -22.50 -12.60
C ALA A 332 -8.58 -22.12 -13.12
N ALA A 333 -7.74 -23.09 -13.49
CA ALA A 333 -6.43 -22.85 -14.06
C ALA A 333 -6.50 -22.12 -15.42
N ILE A 334 -7.43 -22.51 -16.30
CA ILE A 334 -7.63 -21.84 -17.60
C ILE A 334 -8.09 -20.39 -17.40
N ILE A 335 -9.08 -20.15 -16.52
CA ILE A 335 -9.54 -18.78 -16.21
C ILE A 335 -8.39 -17.97 -15.59
N GLY A 336 -7.57 -18.59 -14.74
CA GLY A 336 -6.36 -17.98 -14.18
C GLY A 336 -5.33 -17.57 -15.24
N LEU A 337 -5.09 -18.41 -16.25
CA LEU A 337 -4.24 -18.08 -17.40
C LEU A 337 -4.79 -16.90 -18.20
N ILE A 338 -6.09 -16.91 -18.50
CA ILE A 338 -6.75 -15.80 -19.19
C ILE A 338 -6.61 -14.51 -18.38
N ASN A 339 -6.79 -14.58 -17.07
CA ASN A 339 -6.58 -13.45 -16.18
C ASN A 339 -5.12 -12.97 -16.24
N GLY A 340 -4.15 -13.88 -16.17
CA GLY A 340 -2.72 -13.56 -16.34
C GLY A 340 -2.41 -12.84 -17.66
N ILE A 341 -3.03 -13.25 -18.78
CA ILE A 341 -2.90 -12.56 -20.07
C ILE A 341 -3.48 -11.14 -20.00
N LEU A 342 -4.62 -10.93 -19.34
CA LEU A 342 -5.15 -9.57 -19.11
C LEU A 342 -4.20 -8.72 -18.27
N TYR A 343 -3.48 -9.31 -17.31
CA TYR A 343 -2.42 -8.60 -16.57
C TYR A 343 -1.26 -8.20 -17.48
N VAL A 344 -0.85 -9.06 -18.44
CA VAL A 344 0.15 -8.71 -19.46
C VAL A 344 -0.33 -7.53 -20.32
N VAL A 345 -1.57 -7.57 -20.82
CA VAL A 345 -2.13 -6.48 -21.64
C VAL A 345 -2.15 -5.17 -20.83
N SER A 346 -2.59 -5.23 -19.57
CA SER A 346 -2.56 -4.06 -18.67
C SER A 346 -1.14 -3.54 -18.44
N ALA A 347 -0.15 -4.41 -18.27
CA ALA A 347 1.25 -3.99 -18.12
C ALA A 347 1.78 -3.30 -19.40
N VAL A 348 1.43 -3.81 -20.59
CA VAL A 348 1.80 -3.18 -21.87
C VAL A 348 1.16 -1.80 -22.03
N LEU A 349 -0.12 -1.67 -21.68
CA LEU A 349 -0.82 -0.37 -21.70
C LEU A 349 -0.22 0.61 -20.69
N ALA A 350 0.08 0.16 -19.46
CA ALA A 350 0.74 0.96 -18.44
C ALA A 350 2.13 1.45 -18.91
N ARG A 351 2.91 0.60 -19.59
CA ARG A 351 4.20 0.98 -20.18
C ARG A 351 4.06 2.09 -21.21
N ARG A 352 3.02 2.05 -22.06
CA ARG A 352 2.76 3.10 -23.06
C ARG A 352 2.40 4.42 -22.38
N SER A 353 1.51 4.38 -21.39
CA SER A 353 1.14 5.55 -20.60
C SER A 353 2.33 6.17 -19.87
N TYR A 354 3.26 5.34 -19.38
CA TYR A 354 4.48 5.80 -18.70
C TYR A 354 5.50 6.46 -19.65
N ARG A 355 5.65 5.96 -20.89
CA ARG A 355 6.60 6.52 -21.88
C ARG A 355 6.04 7.68 -22.71
N GLY A 356 4.73 7.91 -22.68
CA GLY A 356 4.05 8.99 -23.40
C GLY A 356 4.08 10.35 -22.68
N ILE A 357 4.93 10.47 -21.65
CA ILE A 357 5.25 11.68 -20.89
C ILE A 357 6.72 11.96 -21.16
#